data_AF-A0A2I0QNE0-F1
#
_entry.id   AF-A0A2I0QNE0-F1
#
_cell.length_a   1.000
_cell.length_b   1.000
_cell.length_c   1.000
_cell.angle_alpha   90.00
_cell.angle_beta   90.00
_cell.angle_gamma   90.00
#
_symmetry.space_group_name_H-M   'P 1'
#
loop_
_entity.id
_entity.type
_entity.pdbx_description
1 polymer ?
#
loop_
_entity_poly.entity_id
_entity_poly.type
_entity_poly.pdbx_seq_one_letter_code
_entity_poly.pdbx_strand_id
1 'polypeptide(L)' 'MDWNENLGIGILKTTHKTKDDVIVALSLLSAINETKISIIPLNTTGTIKKAKEIIMSLKSVEKTLWNKTEDKNKTEDKI' A
#
# COMPACT_ATOMS: atom_id res chain seq x y z
N MET A 1 -7.41 -10.71 -7.66
CA MET A 1 -7.24 -9.29 -8.05
C MET A 1 -5.92 -8.78 -7.50
N ASP A 2 -5.21 -7.97 -8.28
CA ASP A 2 -3.91 -7.39 -7.90
C ASP A 2 -4.06 -6.00 -7.23
N TRP A 3 -5.30 -5.53 -7.04
CA TRP A 3 -5.68 -4.32 -6.29
C TRP A 3 -6.55 -4.70 -5.09
N ASN A 4 -6.35 -4.03 -3.96
CA ASN A 4 -7.12 -4.18 -2.74
C ASN A 4 -7.75 -2.82 -2.38
N GLU A 5 -9.05 -2.68 -2.63
CA GLU A 5 -9.80 -1.44 -2.42
C GLU A 5 -9.80 -1.00 -0.95
N ASN A 6 -9.90 -1.94 -0.01
CA ASN A 6 -9.96 -1.64 1.42
C ASN A 6 -8.69 -0.95 1.94
N LEU A 7 -7.55 -1.25 1.31
CA LEU A 7 -6.24 -0.73 1.74
C LEU A 7 -5.67 0.31 0.78
N GLY A 8 -6.27 0.49 -0.40
CA GLY A 8 -5.72 1.35 -1.45
C GLY A 8 -4.36 0.87 -1.98
N ILE A 9 -4.08 -0.45 -1.95
CA ILE A 9 -2.80 -1.03 -2.36
C ILE A 9 -2.99 -1.89 -3.60
N GLY A 10 -2.08 -1.75 -4.58
CA GLY A 10 -2.05 -2.62 -5.76
C GLY A 10 -0.67 -2.92 -6.30
N ILE A 11 -0.64 -3.87 -7.24
CA ILE A 11 0.54 -4.22 -8.02
C ILE A 11 0.39 -3.65 -9.43
N LEU A 12 1.32 -2.78 -9.82
CA LEU A 12 1.44 -2.30 -11.19
C LEU A 12 2.57 -3.04 -11.91
N LYS A 13 2.27 -3.64 -13.05
CA LYS A 13 3.27 -4.28 -13.91
C LYS A 13 3.90 -3.26 -14.85
N THR A 14 5.21 -3.30 -14.96
CA THR A 14 5.98 -2.48 -15.90
C THR A 14 7.03 -3.34 -16.60
N THR A 15 7.60 -2.84 -17.68
CA THR A 15 8.82 -3.43 -18.24
C THR A 15 10.04 -2.90 -17.50
N HIS A 16 11.15 -3.62 -17.54
CA HIS A 16 12.41 -3.14 -16.97
C HIS A 16 12.86 -1.79 -17.54
N LYS A 17 12.49 -1.48 -18.79
CA LYS A 17 12.87 -0.23 -19.47
C LYS A 17 12.02 0.96 -19.03
N THR A 18 10.75 0.74 -18.71
CA THR A 18 9.77 1.81 -18.46
C THR A 18 9.45 1.97 -16.97
N LYS A 19 10.08 1.20 -16.09
CA LYS A 19 9.80 1.20 -14.65
C LYS A 19 9.97 2.60 -14.04
N ASP A 20 11.06 3.27 -14.41
CA ASP A 20 11.40 4.57 -13.81
C ASP A 20 10.49 5.67 -14.36
N ASP A 21 10.19 5.65 -15.66
CA ASP A 21 9.20 6.56 -16.28
C ASP A 21 7.83 6.44 -15.61
N VAL A 22 7.41 5.21 -15.31
CA VAL A 22 6.14 4.95 -14.62
C VAL A 22 6.17 5.51 -13.20
N ILE A 23 7.26 5.33 -12.45
CA ILE A 23 7.40 5.91 -11.10
C ILE A 23 7.28 7.45 -11.15
N VAL A 24 7.95 8.09 -12.12
CA VAL A 24 7.86 9.54 -12.32
C VAL A 24 6.43 9.94 -12.68
N ALA A 25 5.80 9.26 -13.63
CA ALA A 25 4.41 9.55 -14.02
C ALA A 25 3.44 9.42 -12.83
N LEU A 26 3.60 8.40 -11.97
CA LEU A 26 2.81 8.23 -10.75
C LEU A 26 3.03 9.36 -9.74
N SER A 27 4.25 9.89 -9.64
CA SER A 27 4.55 11.00 -8.73
C SER A 27 3.94 12.34 -9.16
N LEU A 28 3.68 12.49 -10.46
CA LEU A 28 3.07 13.69 -11.04
C LEU A 28 1.53 13.66 -11.00
N LEU A 29 0.94 12.50 -10.76
CA LEU A 29 -0.52 12.35 -10.65
C LEU A 29 -1.03 13.01 -9.36
N SER A 30 -1.71 14.14 -9.51
CA SER A 30 -2.29 14.89 -8.39
C SER A 30 -3.79 14.64 -8.18
N ALA A 31 -4.50 14.19 -9.22
CA ALA A 31 -5.93 13.92 -9.18
C ALA A 31 -6.35 12.91 -10.26
N ILE A 32 -7.40 12.16 -9.99
CA ILE A 32 -8.18 11.42 -10.99
C ILE A 32 -9.60 11.98 -10.94
N ASN A 33 -10.06 12.53 -12.06
CA ASN A 33 -11.27 13.34 -12.13
C ASN A 33 -11.20 14.49 -11.10
N GLU A 34 -12.19 14.61 -10.21
CA GLU A 34 -12.22 15.62 -9.15
C GLU A 34 -11.64 15.13 -7.82
N THR A 35 -11.20 13.88 -7.75
CA THR A 35 -10.63 13.30 -6.52
C THR A 35 -9.12 13.50 -6.50
N LYS A 36 -8.65 14.28 -5.52
CA LYS A 36 -7.21 14.39 -5.23
C LYS A 36 -6.68 13.05 -4.75
N ILE A 37 -5.58 12.61 -5.32
CA ILE A 37 -4.93 11.36 -4.96
C ILE A 37 -3.44 11.58 -4.72
N SER A 38 -2.85 10.66 -3.96
CA SER A 38 -1.41 10.53 -3.83
C SER A 38 -1.07 9.06 -4.06
N ILE A 39 -0.19 8.80 -5.02
CA ILE A 39 0.28 7.45 -5.32
C ILE A 39 1.71 7.33 -4.80
N ILE A 40 1.92 6.39 -3.89
CA ILE A 40 3.23 6.16 -3.26
C ILE A 40 3.74 4.79 -3.70
N PRO A 41 4.77 4.71 -4.56
CA PRO A 41 5.41 3.45 -4.89
C PRO A 41 6.06 2.85 -3.65
N LEU A 42 5.63 1.65 -3.24
CA LEU A 42 6.15 0.99 -2.05
C LEU A 42 7.44 0.23 -2.33
N ASN A 43 7.46 -0.56 -3.40
CA ASN A 43 8.62 -1.35 -3.79
C ASN A 43 8.53 -1.79 -5.26
N THR A 44 9.66 -2.21 -5.84
CA THR A 44 9.70 -2.81 -7.18
C THR A 44 10.34 -4.20 -7.12
N THR A 45 9.77 -5.17 -7.82
CA THR A 45 10.29 -6.54 -7.83
C THR A 45 10.13 -7.17 -9.21
N GLY A 46 10.97 -8.16 -9.53
CA GLY A 46 10.89 -8.87 -10.81
C GLY A 46 9.80 -9.94 -10.90
N THR A 47 9.12 -10.29 -9.79
CA THR A 47 8.12 -11.37 -9.79
C THR A 47 6.87 -10.99 -9.02
N ILE A 48 5.71 -11.39 -9.54
CA ILE A 48 4.41 -11.18 -8.88
C ILE A 48 4.37 -11.86 -7.51
N LYS A 49 5.05 -13.01 -7.36
CA LYS A 49 5.12 -13.74 -6.09
C LYS A 49 5.73 -12.86 -4.99
N LYS A 50 6.89 -12.25 -5.24
CA LYS A 50 7.55 -11.34 -4.28
C LYS A 50 6.71 -10.09 -4.00
N ALA A 51 6.09 -9.51 -5.02
CA ALA A 51 5.19 -8.38 -4.84
C ALA A 51 4.01 -8.72 -3.89
N LYS A 52 3.40 -9.90 -4.04
CA LYS A 52 2.32 -10.37 -3.16
C LYS A 52 2.79 -10.64 -1.74
N GLU A 53 3.98 -11.22 -1.56
CA GLU A 53 4.60 -11.43 -0.24
C GLU A 53 4.80 -10.10 0.50
N ILE A 54 5.29 -9.06 -0.18
CA ILE A 54 5.44 -7.72 0.39
C ILE A 54 4.09 -7.16 0.85
N ILE A 55 3.05 -7.22 0.00
CA ILE A 55 1.72 -6.74 0.36
C ILE A 55 1.16 -7.51 1.56
N MET A 56 1.34 -8.83 1.62
CA MET A 56 0.90 -9.64 2.76
C MET A 56 1.62 -9.26 4.05
N SER A 57 2.93 -8.99 3.99
CA SER A 57 3.71 -8.57 5.16
C SER A 57 3.20 -7.25 5.75
N LEU A 58 2.77 -6.32 4.90
CA LEU A 58 2.18 -5.05 5.33
C LEU A 58 0.83 -5.25 6.04
N LYS A 59 -0.01 -6.16 5.55
CA LYS A 59 -1.28 -6.52 6.21
C LYS A 59 -1.07 -7.07 7.62
N SER A 60 -0.04 -7.90 7.80
CA SER A 60 0.28 -8.47 9.11
C SER A 60 0.73 -7.39 10.11
N VAL A 61 1.47 -6.39 9.64
CA VAL A 61 1.89 -5.24 10.48
C VAL A 61 0.68 -4.41 10.89
N GLU A 62 -0.22 -4.09 9.95
CA GLU A 62 -1.43 -3.30 10.23
C GLU A 62 -2.33 -3.98 11.28
N LYS A 63 -2.61 -5.28 11.11
CA LYS A 63 -3.39 -6.05 12.10
C LYS A 63 -2.73 -6.03 13.49
N THR A 64 -1.41 -6.09 13.54
CA THR A 64 -0.66 -6.04 14.79
C THR A 64 -0.73 -4.65 15.46
N LEU A 65 -0.74 -3.58 14.66
CA LEU A 65 -0.88 -2.21 15.15
C LEU A 65 -2.31 -1.94 15.63
N TRP A 66 -3.34 -2.39 14.90
CA TRP A 66 -4.74 -2.25 15.29
C TRP A 66 -5.02 -2.89 16.66
N ASN A 67 -4.61 -4.16 16.82
CA ASN A 67 -4.80 -4.89 18.08
C ASN A 67 -4.09 -4.21 19.26
N LYS A 68 -2.88 -3.67 19.05
CA LYS A 68 -2.14 -2.93 20.09
C LYS A 68 -2.84 -1.63 20.50
N THR A 69 -3.53 -0.97 19.58
CA THR A 69 -4.28 0.26 19.88
C THR A 69 -5.57 -0.04 20.65
N GLU A 70 -6.28 -1.13 20.30
CA GLU A 70 -7.47 -1.56 21.04
C GLU A 70 -7.17 -2.00 22.48
N ASP A 71 -6.05 -2.70 22.70
CA ASP A 71 -5.62 -3.12 24.04
C ASP A 71 -5.26 -1.93 24.94
N LYS A 72 -4.71 -0.85 24.39
CA LYS A 72 -4.44 0.39 25.13
C LYS A 72 -5.72 1.10 25.55
N ASN A 73 -6.68 1.25 24.64
CA ASN A 73 -7.95 1.94 24.93
C ASN A 73 -8.77 1.19 26.01
N LYS A 74 -8.77 -0.15 26.01
CA LYS A 74 -9.41 -0.97 27.07
C LYS A 74 -8.78 -0.82 28.46
N THR A 75 -7.52 -0.39 28.51
CA THR A 75 -6.79 -0.22 29.78
C THR A 75 -7.05 1.17 30.37
N GLU A 76 -7.31 2.17 29.53
CA GLU A 76 -7.64 3.55 29.93
C GLU A 76 -9.10 3.69 30.39
N ASP A 77 -10.04 2.95 29.81
CA ASP A 77 -11.47 2.95 30.22
C ASP A 77 -11.74 2.25 31.58
N LYS A 78 -10.71 1.72 32.25
CA LYS A 78 -10.83 1.03 33.56
C LYS A 78 -10.26 1.82 34.74
N ILE A 79 -9.92 3.10 34.55
CA ILE A 79 -9.40 3.99 35.61
C ILE A 79 -10.46 5.01 36.00
#